data_AF-A0A0S3KFS8-F1
#
_entry.id   AF-A0A0S3KFS8-F1
#
_cell.length_a   1.000
_cell.length_b   1.000
_cell.length_c   1.000
_cell.angle_alpha   90.00
_cell.angle_beta   90.00
_cell.angle_gamma   90.00
#
_symmetry.space_group_name_H-M   'P 1'
#
loop_
_entity.id
_entity.type
_entity.pdbx_description
1 polymer ?
#
loop_
_entity_poly.entity_id
_entity_poly.type
_entity_poly.pdbx_seq_one_letter_code
_entity_poly.pdbx_strand_id
1 'polypeptide(L)'
;MKKKRVFVTGTTGTMGGATMKQLLHRSERFHVVTLARDSEKNRLFMQQFANEPNLEVHWGDLVNYDDVLDCVADCDYVVHCAAFVSPAADRYPAEAMKINYGGTLNLIKAILAQPNKDEIKLINIGTVAETGDRTAPIHWGRIGDPLKPSVHDYYAVSKIAAERAVIESGIKHWVSLRQTGIMSIKEFSLNEGIAFHQPLNNVLEWVTDHDSGVLCANACEDWVDADFWGHIYNIGGGEECRNTNYELMSAMMKEIGVEQFKEICEPNWYATHNFHGQWYLDSDKLNDFLHFRSQTTKDFVRYYGKVMREQAAQQTPVDAPAMTSQQIAAMIKQSNEQVALTDTGTLHWLIHNQDEQLNPFFISKEHWAKIPGWDRFILYRPEGDPILLDHGYDESKPETELSLDDVQQAAQFRGGACLSETMKTGDWSTKLAFTCHCGHHFSASPRLILEAGHWCDKCERTSWNYHELAKYSPFFAQVWYPLHEKDEEGHTYKKHVKDTDITTRA
;
A
#
# COMPACT_ATOMS: atom_id res chain seq x y z
N MET A 1 -27.60 -17.07 17.25
CA MET A 1 -26.81 -15.91 17.71
C MET A 1 -27.17 -14.71 16.84
N LYS A 2 -27.09 -13.48 17.34
CA LYS A 2 -27.28 -12.27 16.53
C LYS A 2 -26.12 -12.20 15.51
N LYS A 3 -26.42 -11.89 14.25
CA LYS A 3 -25.38 -11.69 13.22
C LYS A 3 -24.61 -10.41 13.53
N LYS A 4 -23.28 -10.44 13.35
CA LYS A 4 -22.44 -9.25 13.45
C LYS A 4 -22.66 -8.34 12.25
N ARG A 5 -22.87 -7.06 12.48
CA ARG A 5 -22.99 -6.03 11.45
C ARG A 5 -21.59 -5.53 11.09
N VAL A 6 -21.21 -5.65 9.82
CA VAL A 6 -19.88 -5.29 9.32
C VAL A 6 -20.04 -4.23 8.23
N PHE A 7 -19.61 -3.01 8.51
CA PHE A 7 -19.54 -1.96 7.50
C PHE A 7 -18.25 -2.10 6.70
N VAL A 8 -18.36 -2.36 5.40
CA VAL A 8 -17.21 -2.47 4.49
C VAL A 8 -17.24 -1.31 3.50
N THR A 9 -16.17 -0.51 3.47
CA THR A 9 -16.01 0.53 2.43
C THR A 9 -15.22 -0.01 1.25
N GLY A 10 -15.47 0.52 0.04
CA GLY A 10 -14.69 0.14 -1.15
C GLY A 10 -15.05 -1.22 -1.74
N THR A 11 -16.28 -1.71 -1.52
CA THR A 11 -16.80 -3.01 -1.97
C THR A 11 -16.91 -3.16 -3.50
N THR A 12 -16.92 -2.05 -4.24
CA THR A 12 -16.82 -2.06 -5.72
C THR A 12 -15.37 -2.11 -6.22
N GLY A 13 -14.41 -2.07 -5.30
CA GLY A 13 -12.98 -2.25 -5.52
C GLY A 13 -12.55 -3.72 -5.47
N THR A 14 -11.25 -3.95 -5.62
CA THR A 14 -10.65 -5.29 -5.69
C THR A 14 -10.70 -5.99 -4.31
N MET A 15 -9.98 -5.44 -3.32
CA MET A 15 -9.94 -5.99 -1.96
C MET A 15 -11.28 -5.91 -1.23
N GLY A 16 -11.96 -4.76 -1.28
CA GLY A 16 -13.26 -4.59 -0.63
C GLY A 16 -14.34 -5.50 -1.24
N GLY A 17 -14.32 -5.72 -2.55
CA GLY A 17 -15.24 -6.64 -3.22
C GLY A 17 -14.99 -8.10 -2.86
N ALA A 18 -13.73 -8.51 -2.76
CA ALA A 18 -13.36 -9.83 -2.25
C ALA A 18 -13.79 -10.02 -0.78
N THR A 19 -13.56 -9.00 0.05
CA THR A 19 -13.98 -8.97 1.46
C THR A 19 -15.50 -9.15 1.61
N MET A 20 -16.28 -8.36 0.86
CA MET A 20 -17.74 -8.45 0.87
C MET A 20 -18.22 -9.86 0.50
N LYS A 21 -17.66 -10.45 -0.56
CA LYS A 21 -18.00 -11.81 -0.98
C LYS A 21 -17.70 -12.83 0.12
N GLN A 22 -16.53 -12.75 0.77
CA GLN A 22 -16.15 -13.66 1.85
C GLN A 22 -17.08 -13.55 3.07
N LEU A 23 -17.49 -12.34 3.44
CA LEU A 23 -18.46 -12.12 4.52
C LEU A 23 -19.86 -12.64 4.15
N LEU A 24 -20.32 -12.42 2.92
CA LEU A 24 -21.63 -12.92 2.44
C LEU A 24 -21.68 -14.45 2.36
N HIS A 25 -20.57 -15.11 2.00
CA HIS A 25 -20.48 -16.58 2.08
C HIS A 25 -20.63 -17.12 3.51
N ARG A 26 -20.46 -16.27 4.53
CA ARG A 26 -20.61 -16.58 5.96
C ARG A 26 -21.87 -15.91 6.53
N SER A 27 -22.93 -15.89 5.73
CA SER A 27 -24.17 -15.17 6.01
C SER A 27 -24.89 -15.58 7.30
N GLU A 28 -24.58 -16.75 7.87
CA GLU A 28 -25.07 -17.19 9.18
C GLU A 28 -24.46 -16.38 10.34
N ARG A 29 -23.28 -15.78 10.13
CA ARG A 29 -22.53 -14.99 11.10
C ARG A 29 -22.60 -13.49 10.84
N PHE A 30 -22.62 -13.06 9.58
CA PHE A 30 -22.46 -11.66 9.23
C PHE A 30 -23.64 -11.06 8.48
N HIS A 31 -23.83 -9.77 8.70
CA HIS A 31 -24.66 -8.88 7.90
C HIS A 31 -23.78 -7.73 7.42
N VAL A 32 -23.66 -7.55 6.11
CA VAL A 32 -22.74 -6.60 5.50
C VAL A 32 -23.47 -5.31 5.17
N VAL A 33 -22.94 -4.19 5.65
CA VAL A 33 -23.35 -2.85 5.23
C VAL A 33 -22.27 -2.32 4.28
N THR A 34 -22.67 -1.70 3.18
CA THR A 34 -21.72 -1.09 2.24
C THR A 34 -22.16 0.30 1.83
N LEU A 35 -21.19 1.20 1.68
CA LEU A 35 -21.35 2.53 1.11
C LEU A 35 -20.81 2.52 -0.32
N ALA A 36 -21.67 2.77 -1.30
CA ALA A 36 -21.30 2.84 -2.72
C ALA A 36 -21.72 4.18 -3.31
N ARG A 37 -20.82 4.81 -4.09
CA ARG A 37 -21.17 6.01 -4.85
C ARG A 37 -22.25 5.70 -5.87
N ASP A 38 -23.23 6.58 -5.99
CA ASP A 38 -24.32 6.47 -6.95
C ASP A 38 -23.83 6.74 -8.38
N SER A 39 -23.31 5.69 -9.03
CA SER A 39 -22.88 5.72 -10.42
C SER A 39 -23.40 4.49 -11.14
N GLU A 40 -23.60 4.60 -12.46
CA GLU A 40 -24.07 3.49 -13.29
C GLU A 40 -23.19 2.24 -13.12
N LYS A 41 -21.85 2.41 -13.13
CA LYS A 41 -20.90 1.32 -12.89
C LYS A 41 -21.13 0.61 -11.56
N ASN A 42 -21.31 1.37 -10.47
CA ASN A 42 -21.53 0.78 -9.15
C ASN A 42 -22.92 0.14 -9.03
N ARG A 43 -23.94 0.73 -9.65
CA ARG A 43 -25.29 0.14 -9.72
C ARG A 43 -25.26 -1.20 -10.45
N LEU A 44 -24.61 -1.27 -11.61
CA LEU A 44 -24.43 -2.53 -12.36
C LEU A 44 -23.65 -3.58 -11.57
N PHE A 45 -22.62 -3.17 -10.83
CA PHE A 45 -21.90 -4.09 -9.95
C PHE A 45 -22.80 -4.62 -8.83
N MET A 46 -23.53 -3.74 -8.13
CA MET A 46 -24.39 -4.11 -7.01
C MET A 46 -25.63 -4.92 -7.43
N GLN A 47 -26.10 -4.79 -8.67
CA GLN A 47 -27.18 -5.62 -9.21
C GLN A 47 -26.88 -7.13 -9.15
N GLN A 48 -25.60 -7.52 -9.21
CA GLN A 48 -25.18 -8.92 -9.09
C GLN A 48 -25.50 -9.50 -7.70
N PHE A 49 -25.72 -8.64 -6.70
CA PHE A 49 -26.02 -8.99 -5.31
C PHE A 49 -27.44 -8.56 -4.90
N ALA A 50 -28.31 -8.22 -5.87
CA ALA A 50 -29.64 -7.67 -5.57
C ALA A 50 -30.54 -8.60 -4.73
N ASN A 51 -30.26 -9.91 -4.77
CA ASN A 51 -31.01 -10.93 -4.02
C ASN A 51 -30.30 -11.37 -2.73
N GLU A 52 -29.21 -10.72 -2.31
CA GLU A 52 -28.47 -11.08 -1.10
C GLU A 52 -29.14 -10.47 0.15
N PRO A 53 -29.85 -11.24 0.98
CA PRO A 53 -30.62 -10.69 2.10
C PRO A 53 -29.75 -10.19 3.25
N ASN A 54 -28.44 -10.48 3.22
CA ASN A 54 -27.47 -10.05 4.22
C ASN A 54 -26.56 -8.93 3.72
N LEU A 55 -26.93 -8.29 2.62
CA LEU A 55 -26.26 -7.10 2.10
C LEU A 55 -27.18 -5.89 2.19
N GLU A 56 -26.73 -4.85 2.88
CA GLU A 56 -27.38 -3.55 2.97
C GLU A 56 -26.54 -2.53 2.17
N VAL A 57 -27.11 -1.99 1.09
CA VAL A 57 -26.42 -1.04 0.21
C VAL A 57 -26.90 0.39 0.49
N HIS A 58 -26.00 1.20 1.03
CA HIS A 58 -26.15 2.66 1.16
C HIS A 58 -25.54 3.35 -0.05
N TRP A 59 -26.30 4.26 -0.66
CA TRP A 59 -25.84 5.08 -1.77
C TRP A 59 -25.40 6.45 -1.25
N GLY A 60 -24.11 6.72 -1.28
CA GLY A 60 -23.52 7.95 -0.73
C GLY A 60 -22.02 8.03 -0.97
N ASP A 61 -21.35 8.97 -0.31
CA ASP A 61 -19.91 9.21 -0.47
C ASP A 61 -19.16 9.21 0.87
N LEU A 62 -17.98 8.61 0.89
CA LEU A 62 -17.12 8.55 2.07
C LEU A 62 -16.67 9.95 2.56
N VAL A 63 -16.63 10.93 1.67
CA VAL A 63 -16.30 12.32 2.03
C VAL A 63 -17.45 13.05 2.72
N ASN A 64 -18.67 12.51 2.69
CA ASN A 64 -19.82 13.01 3.43
C ASN A 64 -19.90 12.32 4.80
N TYR A 65 -19.83 13.11 5.87
CA TYR A 65 -19.86 12.60 7.23
C TYR A 65 -21.19 11.91 7.57
N ASP A 66 -22.33 12.45 7.13
CA ASP A 66 -23.65 11.92 7.50
C ASP A 66 -23.89 10.56 6.85
N ASP A 67 -23.49 10.39 5.57
CA ASP A 67 -23.55 9.09 4.87
C ASP A 67 -22.71 8.02 5.61
N VAL A 68 -21.55 8.42 6.12
CA VAL A 68 -20.66 7.53 6.89
C VAL A 68 -21.25 7.21 8.27
N LEU A 69 -21.82 8.22 8.95
CA LEU A 69 -22.44 8.07 10.26
C LEU A 69 -23.59 7.06 10.22
N ASP A 70 -24.44 7.15 9.20
CA ASP A 70 -25.57 6.23 8.99
C ASP A 70 -25.09 4.78 8.77
N CYS A 71 -24.00 4.59 8.02
CA CYS A 71 -23.43 3.27 7.79
C CYS A 71 -22.78 2.65 9.03
N VAL A 72 -22.19 3.48 9.90
CA VAL A 72 -21.52 3.02 11.13
C VAL A 72 -22.53 2.66 12.24
N ALA A 73 -23.76 3.17 12.16
CA ALA A 73 -24.80 2.91 13.14
C ALA A 73 -25.02 1.39 13.35
N ASP A 74 -25.01 0.98 14.62
CA ASP A 74 -25.17 -0.41 15.07
C ASP A 74 -24.16 -1.43 14.50
N CYS A 75 -23.03 -0.98 13.95
CA CYS A 75 -21.99 -1.88 13.47
C CYS A 75 -21.13 -2.43 14.61
N ASP A 76 -20.71 -3.68 14.48
CA ASP A 76 -19.72 -4.33 15.35
C ASP A 76 -18.30 -4.13 14.79
N TYR A 77 -18.18 -4.09 13.45
CA TYR A 77 -16.91 -3.94 12.74
C TYR A 77 -17.01 -2.91 11.62
N VAL A 78 -15.93 -2.18 11.41
CA VAL A 78 -15.72 -1.29 10.25
C VAL A 78 -14.46 -1.75 9.52
N VAL A 79 -14.60 -2.23 8.28
CA VAL A 79 -13.50 -2.63 7.41
C VAL A 79 -13.31 -1.58 6.32
N HIS A 80 -12.25 -0.78 6.47
CA HIS A 80 -11.99 0.38 5.62
C HIS A 80 -11.04 0.04 4.47
N CYS A 81 -11.59 -0.50 3.37
CA CYS A 81 -10.83 -0.83 2.15
C CYS A 81 -10.91 0.24 1.04
N ALA A 82 -11.74 1.27 1.20
CA ALA A 82 -11.89 2.32 0.19
C ALA A 82 -10.60 3.15 0.07
N ALA A 83 -10.11 3.28 -1.15
CA ALA A 83 -9.00 4.14 -1.47
C ALA A 83 -9.12 4.69 -2.90
N PHE A 84 -8.63 5.91 -3.10
CA PHE A 84 -8.29 6.50 -4.37
C PHE A 84 -6.80 6.24 -4.62
N VAL A 85 -6.49 5.38 -5.59
CA VAL A 85 -5.16 4.78 -5.81
C VAL A 85 -4.46 5.39 -7.03
N SER A 86 -3.15 5.21 -7.12
CA SER A 86 -2.35 5.59 -8.29
C SER A 86 -2.75 4.80 -9.54
N PRO A 87 -2.61 5.38 -10.75
CA PRO A 87 -2.05 6.70 -11.05
C PRO A 87 -3.06 7.86 -10.85
N ALA A 88 -4.34 7.57 -10.62
CA ALA A 88 -5.36 8.61 -10.47
C ALA A 88 -5.10 9.50 -9.24
N ALA A 89 -4.63 8.91 -8.14
CA ALA A 89 -4.21 9.66 -6.95
C ALA A 89 -3.10 10.67 -7.22
N ASP A 90 -2.15 10.32 -8.09
CA ASP A 90 -1.00 11.18 -8.40
C ASP A 90 -1.38 12.28 -9.39
N ARG A 91 -2.32 12.00 -10.30
CA ARG A 91 -2.95 13.01 -11.17
C ARG A 91 -3.82 14.00 -10.39
N TYR A 92 -4.51 13.53 -9.33
CA TYR A 92 -5.45 14.32 -8.54
C TYR A 92 -5.15 14.26 -7.03
N PRO A 93 -4.01 14.82 -6.59
CA PRO A 93 -3.53 14.65 -5.22
C PRO A 93 -4.47 15.25 -4.16
N ALA A 94 -5.20 16.32 -4.49
CA ALA A 94 -6.15 16.93 -3.56
C ALA A 94 -7.35 16.01 -3.30
N GLU A 95 -7.82 15.30 -4.33
CA GLU A 95 -8.88 14.29 -4.18
C GLU A 95 -8.35 13.06 -3.44
N ALA A 96 -7.09 12.64 -3.68
CA ALA A 96 -6.47 11.56 -2.91
C ALA A 96 -6.45 11.87 -1.40
N MET A 97 -6.02 13.07 -1.00
CA MET A 97 -6.05 13.50 0.41
C MET A 97 -7.49 13.58 0.94
N LYS A 98 -8.41 14.17 0.19
CA LYS A 98 -9.80 14.31 0.62
C LYS A 98 -10.49 12.95 0.83
N ILE A 99 -10.30 12.01 -0.09
CA ILE A 99 -10.95 10.70 -0.05
C ILE A 99 -10.26 9.79 0.97
N ASN A 100 -8.95 9.61 0.86
CA ASN A 100 -8.22 8.63 1.66
C ASN A 100 -8.06 9.09 3.11
N TYR A 101 -7.57 10.33 3.30
CA TYR A 101 -7.39 10.88 4.65
C TYR A 101 -8.71 11.43 5.21
N GLY A 102 -9.42 12.28 4.46
CA GLY A 102 -10.70 12.84 4.91
C GLY A 102 -11.78 11.79 5.17
N GLY A 103 -11.86 10.75 4.32
CA GLY A 103 -12.76 9.62 4.55
C GLY A 103 -12.41 8.82 5.82
N THR A 104 -11.12 8.63 6.10
CA THR A 104 -10.65 8.01 7.35
C THR A 104 -11.05 8.85 8.57
N LEU A 105 -10.91 10.18 8.50
CA LEU A 105 -11.35 11.08 9.57
C LEU A 105 -12.87 11.00 9.81
N ASN A 106 -13.67 10.93 8.75
CA ASN A 106 -15.12 10.76 8.86
C ASN A 106 -15.47 9.44 9.57
N LEU A 107 -14.80 8.34 9.22
CA LEU A 107 -15.00 7.04 9.88
C LEU A 107 -14.64 7.09 11.36
N ILE A 108 -13.48 7.66 11.70
CA ILE A 108 -13.05 7.81 13.09
C ILE A 108 -14.08 8.62 13.88
N LYS A 109 -14.51 9.76 13.33
CA LYS A 109 -15.51 10.62 13.96
C LYS A 109 -16.85 9.90 14.13
N ALA A 110 -17.30 9.14 13.12
CA ALA A 110 -18.55 8.40 13.16
C ALA A 110 -18.54 7.26 14.19
N ILE A 111 -17.41 6.53 14.31
CA ILE A 111 -17.23 5.48 15.32
C ILE A 111 -17.30 6.10 16.73
N LEU A 112 -16.54 7.16 16.98
CA LEU A 112 -16.49 7.82 18.30
C LEU A 112 -17.81 8.50 18.70
N ALA A 113 -18.68 8.79 17.73
CA ALA A 113 -20.02 9.31 17.98
C ALA A 113 -21.02 8.24 18.41
N GLN A 114 -20.73 6.95 18.21
CA GLN A 114 -21.66 5.87 18.57
C GLN A 114 -21.75 5.68 20.09
N PRO A 115 -22.94 5.32 20.62
CA PRO A 115 -23.09 4.96 22.03
C PRO A 115 -22.21 3.78 22.46
N ASN A 116 -21.99 2.81 21.56
CA ASN A 116 -21.18 1.60 21.78
C ASN A 116 -19.77 1.72 21.19
N LYS A 117 -19.23 2.93 21.00
CA LYS A 117 -17.92 3.19 20.35
C LYS A 117 -16.74 2.33 20.86
N ASP A 118 -16.75 1.94 22.13
CA ASP A 118 -15.68 1.14 22.73
C ASP A 118 -15.75 -0.35 22.34
N GLU A 119 -16.86 -0.79 21.76
CA GLU A 119 -17.08 -2.15 21.27
C GLU A 119 -16.81 -2.28 19.76
N ILE A 120 -16.88 -1.17 19.02
CA ILE A 120 -16.68 -1.14 17.57
C ILE A 120 -15.20 -1.34 17.23
N LYS A 121 -14.94 -2.28 16.31
CA LYS A 121 -13.60 -2.64 15.86
C LYS A 121 -13.31 -2.05 14.47
N LEU A 122 -12.24 -1.26 14.36
CA LEU A 122 -11.80 -0.66 13.09
C LEU A 122 -10.64 -1.46 12.49
N ILE A 123 -10.82 -1.94 11.25
CA ILE A 123 -9.77 -2.49 10.41
C ILE A 123 -9.47 -1.48 9.31
N ASN A 124 -8.37 -0.75 9.45
CA ASN A 124 -7.89 0.19 8.44
C ASN A 124 -6.90 -0.50 7.49
N ILE A 125 -7.07 -0.34 6.18
CA ILE A 125 -6.13 -0.85 5.20
C ILE A 125 -5.13 0.24 4.82
N GLY A 126 -3.87 0.10 5.23
CA GLY A 126 -2.72 0.92 4.78
C GLY A 126 -2.12 0.39 3.47
N THR A 127 -0.88 0.73 3.16
CA THR A 127 -0.21 0.23 1.95
C THR A 127 1.31 0.11 2.09
N VAL A 128 1.91 -0.86 1.39
CA VAL A 128 3.37 -0.94 1.21
C VAL A 128 3.95 0.31 0.54
N ALA A 129 3.14 1.08 -0.19
CA ALA A 129 3.61 2.33 -0.80
C ALA A 129 4.12 3.36 0.24
N GLU A 130 3.70 3.24 1.51
CA GLU A 130 4.17 4.08 2.62
C GLU A 130 5.68 3.94 2.87
N THR A 131 6.26 2.76 2.61
CA THR A 131 7.71 2.53 2.75
C THR A 131 8.48 2.88 1.48
N GLY A 132 7.83 2.91 0.31
CA GLY A 132 8.46 3.22 -0.97
C GLY A 132 9.56 2.24 -1.36
N ASP A 133 10.53 2.70 -2.16
CA ASP A 133 11.60 1.85 -2.73
C ASP A 133 12.45 1.17 -1.66
N ARG A 134 12.55 -0.16 -1.77
CA ARG A 134 13.40 -1.09 -1.01
C ARG A 134 14.06 -2.11 -1.95
N THR A 135 14.66 -1.66 -3.04
CA THR A 135 15.48 -2.54 -3.86
C THR A 135 16.67 -3.12 -3.08
N ALA A 136 17.25 -4.22 -3.58
CA ALA A 136 18.38 -4.88 -2.90
C ALA A 136 19.54 -3.90 -2.69
N PRO A 137 20.25 -3.96 -1.55
CA PRO A 137 20.22 -5.06 -0.58
C PRO A 137 19.14 -4.94 0.53
N ILE A 138 18.43 -3.81 0.64
CA ILE A 138 17.51 -3.50 1.74
C ILE A 138 16.05 -3.95 1.52
N HIS A 139 15.87 -4.99 0.71
CA HIS A 139 14.58 -5.47 0.24
C HIS A 139 13.75 -6.27 1.24
N TRP A 140 14.32 -6.56 2.41
CA TRP A 140 13.60 -7.12 3.53
C TRP A 140 13.11 -5.99 4.42
N GLY A 141 11.79 -5.79 4.45
CA GLY A 141 11.15 -4.79 5.29
C GLY A 141 10.35 -5.41 6.45
N ARG A 142 10.08 -4.59 7.45
CA ARG A 142 9.19 -4.89 8.58
C ARG A 142 8.50 -3.64 9.11
N ILE A 143 7.44 -3.84 9.90
CA ILE A 143 6.81 -2.77 10.68
C ILE A 143 7.87 -2.10 11.56
N GLY A 144 7.80 -0.77 11.67
CA GLY A 144 8.79 0.08 12.35
C GLY A 144 9.84 0.69 11.41
N ASP A 145 10.05 0.12 10.22
CA ASP A 145 10.99 0.65 9.24
C ASP A 145 10.61 2.06 8.74
N PRO A 146 11.58 2.85 8.23
CA PRO A 146 11.33 4.23 7.85
C PRO A 146 10.22 4.38 6.80
N LEU A 147 9.23 5.21 7.07
CA LEU A 147 8.29 5.63 6.03
C LEU A 147 9.03 6.54 5.02
N LYS A 148 8.96 6.18 3.75
CA LYS A 148 9.63 6.86 2.63
C LYS A 148 8.75 6.73 1.39
N PRO A 149 7.57 7.37 1.34
CA PRO A 149 6.72 7.31 0.17
C PRO A 149 7.50 7.77 -1.06
N SER A 150 7.33 7.10 -2.19
CA SER A 150 8.00 7.51 -3.43
C SER A 150 7.69 8.97 -3.77
N VAL A 151 8.65 9.66 -4.38
CA VAL A 151 8.45 11.02 -4.90
C VAL A 151 7.31 10.96 -5.92
N HIS A 152 6.38 11.91 -5.82
CA HIS A 152 5.13 11.99 -6.60
C HIS A 152 4.06 10.93 -6.28
N ASP A 153 4.29 10.02 -5.33
CA ASP A 153 3.28 9.06 -4.87
C ASP A 153 2.37 9.71 -3.80
N TYR A 154 1.32 10.37 -4.28
CA TYR A 154 0.35 11.04 -3.41
C TYR A 154 -0.67 10.06 -2.81
N TYR A 155 -0.80 8.86 -3.39
CA TYR A 155 -1.52 7.77 -2.74
C TYR A 155 -0.85 7.42 -1.41
N ALA A 156 0.45 7.12 -1.41
CA ALA A 156 1.20 6.79 -0.21
C ALA A 156 1.14 7.92 0.83
N VAL A 157 1.36 9.18 0.42
CA VAL A 157 1.27 10.35 1.33
C VAL A 157 -0.10 10.41 2.03
N SER A 158 -1.19 10.17 1.30
CA SER A 158 -2.53 10.17 1.87
C SER A 158 -2.79 9.01 2.84
N LYS A 159 -2.17 7.85 2.60
CA LYS A 159 -2.28 6.66 3.46
C LYS A 159 -1.44 6.80 4.73
N ILE A 160 -0.26 7.41 4.67
CA ILE A 160 0.53 7.79 5.85
C ILE A 160 -0.28 8.72 6.76
N ALA A 161 -0.92 9.75 6.19
CA ALA A 161 -1.77 10.65 6.97
C ALA A 161 -2.96 9.91 7.61
N ALA A 162 -3.62 9.01 6.87
CA ALA A 162 -4.73 8.20 7.36
C ALA A 162 -4.32 7.26 8.51
N GLU A 163 -3.22 6.51 8.35
CA GLU A 163 -2.73 5.59 9.38
C GLU A 163 -2.38 6.34 10.67
N ARG A 164 -1.69 7.48 10.57
CA ARG A 164 -1.43 8.35 11.73
C ARG A 164 -2.72 8.72 12.45
N ALA A 165 -3.76 9.11 11.73
CA ALA A 165 -5.04 9.47 12.35
C ALA A 165 -5.71 8.28 13.05
N VAL A 166 -5.61 7.07 12.50
CA VAL A 166 -6.14 5.86 13.13
C VAL A 166 -5.42 5.54 14.42
N ILE A 167 -4.08 5.53 14.41
CA ILE A 167 -3.26 5.25 15.60
C ILE A 167 -3.55 6.26 16.72
N GLU A 168 -3.69 7.53 16.36
CA GLU A 168 -3.90 8.64 17.31
C GLU A 168 -5.39 8.96 17.58
N SER A 169 -6.31 8.11 17.11
CA SER A 169 -7.76 8.37 17.11
C SER A 169 -8.41 8.29 18.50
N GLY A 170 -7.84 7.49 19.40
CA GLY A 170 -8.48 7.12 20.66
C GLY A 170 -9.57 6.06 20.53
N ILE A 171 -9.77 5.46 19.34
CA ILE A 171 -10.59 4.25 19.20
C ILE A 171 -9.93 3.13 20.02
N LYS A 172 -10.72 2.35 20.74
CA LYS A 172 -10.21 1.31 21.64
C LYS A 172 -9.68 0.07 20.90
N HIS A 173 -10.38 -0.34 19.85
CA HIS A 173 -10.02 -1.50 19.04
C HIS A 173 -9.83 -1.08 17.59
N TRP A 174 -8.57 -0.88 17.21
CA TRP A 174 -8.20 -0.56 15.83
C TRP A 174 -7.04 -1.45 15.38
N VAL A 175 -6.86 -1.60 14.08
CA VAL A 175 -5.66 -2.18 13.49
C VAL A 175 -5.38 -1.47 12.17
N SER A 176 -4.10 -1.26 11.82
CA SER A 176 -3.69 -0.80 10.49
C SER A 176 -2.95 -1.92 9.75
N LEU A 177 -3.49 -2.34 8.61
CA LEU A 177 -2.95 -3.45 7.83
C LEU A 177 -2.37 -2.91 6.52
N ARG A 178 -1.04 -2.85 6.41
CA ARG A 178 -0.34 -2.34 5.23
C ARG A 178 -0.41 -3.36 4.10
N GLN A 179 -1.31 -3.11 3.15
CA GLN A 179 -1.54 -3.98 2.01
C GLN A 179 -0.36 -3.96 1.03
N THR A 180 0.19 -5.13 0.72
CA THR A 180 1.17 -5.33 -0.35
C THR A 180 0.52 -5.36 -1.74
N GLY A 181 1.31 -5.55 -2.79
CA GLY A 181 0.82 -5.76 -4.16
C GLY A 181 -0.22 -6.88 -4.24
N ILE A 182 -1.38 -6.58 -4.85
CA ILE A 182 -2.49 -7.53 -5.00
C ILE A 182 -2.41 -8.21 -6.36
N MET A 183 -2.31 -9.54 -6.34
CA MET A 183 -2.48 -10.36 -7.53
C MET A 183 -3.97 -10.49 -7.86
N SER A 184 -4.44 -9.71 -8.84
CA SER A 184 -5.80 -9.82 -9.37
C SER A 184 -5.85 -9.58 -10.88
N ILE A 185 -6.83 -10.18 -11.56
CA ILE A 185 -7.05 -9.92 -13.00
C ILE A 185 -7.26 -8.42 -13.25
N LYS A 186 -7.99 -7.73 -12.37
CA LYS A 186 -8.34 -6.33 -12.55
C LYS A 186 -7.11 -5.42 -12.52
N GLU A 187 -6.21 -5.61 -11.56
CA GLU A 187 -4.98 -4.81 -11.47
C GLU A 187 -4.05 -5.07 -12.67
N PHE A 188 -3.89 -6.33 -13.07
CA PHE A 188 -3.04 -6.69 -14.23
C PHE A 188 -3.67 -6.42 -15.60
N SER A 189 -4.93 -5.99 -15.65
CA SER A 189 -5.58 -5.54 -16.90
C SER A 189 -5.50 -4.02 -17.10
N LEU A 190 -4.89 -3.30 -16.16
CA LEU A 190 -4.70 -1.85 -16.29
C LEU A 190 -3.61 -1.55 -17.32
N ASN A 191 -3.97 -0.77 -18.33
CA ASN A 191 -3.09 -0.40 -19.44
C ASN A 191 -2.59 1.04 -19.27
N GLU A 192 -1.80 1.27 -18.22
CA GLU A 192 -1.34 2.60 -17.77
C GLU A 192 0.20 2.64 -17.64
N GLY A 193 0.80 3.80 -17.91
CA GLY A 193 2.26 4.01 -17.93
C GLY A 193 2.96 3.67 -16.61
N ILE A 194 2.23 3.72 -15.49
CA ILE A 194 2.70 3.32 -14.15
C ILE A 194 3.25 1.89 -14.09
N ALA A 195 2.85 0.98 -14.99
CA ALA A 195 3.39 -0.38 -15.06
C ALA A 195 4.92 -0.41 -15.29
N PHE A 196 5.48 0.66 -15.87
CA PHE A 196 6.91 0.81 -16.11
C PHE A 196 7.65 1.49 -14.95
N HIS A 197 6.95 1.88 -13.87
CA HIS A 197 7.59 2.45 -12.69
C HIS A 197 8.24 1.39 -11.81
N GLN A 198 7.81 0.13 -11.90
CA GLN A 198 8.39 -0.95 -11.10
C GLN A 198 9.70 -1.44 -11.74
N PRO A 199 10.87 -1.29 -11.08
CA PRO A 199 12.13 -1.79 -11.65
C PRO A 199 12.08 -3.31 -11.90
N LEU A 200 12.77 -3.77 -12.95
CA LEU A 200 12.77 -5.19 -13.34
C LEU A 200 13.28 -6.13 -12.23
N ASN A 201 14.28 -5.68 -11.48
CA ASN A 201 14.86 -6.41 -10.34
C ASN A 201 14.22 -6.03 -8.99
N ASN A 202 13.23 -5.13 -8.96
CA ASN A 202 12.49 -4.85 -7.74
C ASN A 202 11.73 -6.10 -7.28
N VAL A 203 11.47 -6.20 -5.99
CA VAL A 203 10.79 -7.34 -5.39
C VAL A 203 9.49 -6.96 -4.73
N LEU A 204 8.55 -7.90 -4.71
CA LEU A 204 7.33 -7.80 -3.91
C LEU A 204 7.01 -9.19 -3.35
N GLU A 205 6.66 -9.23 -2.07
CA GLU A 205 5.86 -10.33 -1.54
C GLU A 205 4.40 -10.02 -1.83
N TRP A 206 3.81 -10.72 -2.78
CA TRP A 206 2.45 -10.49 -3.25
C TRP A 206 1.41 -11.19 -2.35
N VAL A 207 0.14 -10.85 -2.52
CA VAL A 207 -1.00 -11.62 -2.00
C VAL A 207 -2.13 -11.60 -3.03
N THR A 208 -2.96 -12.64 -3.09
CA THR A 208 -4.11 -12.63 -4.02
C THR A 208 -5.24 -11.77 -3.48
N ASP A 209 -6.10 -11.29 -4.38
CA ASP A 209 -7.34 -10.60 -3.99
C ASP A 209 -8.27 -11.49 -3.16
N HIS A 210 -8.33 -12.78 -3.47
CA HIS A 210 -9.02 -13.79 -2.67
C HIS A 210 -8.53 -13.80 -1.22
N ASP A 211 -7.23 -14.01 -1.00
CA ASP A 211 -6.64 -14.14 0.34
C ASP A 211 -6.73 -12.80 1.10
N SER A 212 -6.63 -11.66 0.40
CA SER A 212 -6.89 -10.34 0.99
C SER A 212 -8.34 -10.20 1.48
N GLY A 213 -9.31 -10.77 0.75
CA GLY A 213 -10.70 -10.82 1.18
C GLY A 213 -10.94 -11.77 2.36
N VAL A 214 -10.27 -12.93 2.37
CA VAL A 214 -10.34 -13.89 3.49
C VAL A 214 -9.77 -13.26 4.75
N LEU A 215 -8.63 -12.57 4.65
CA LEU A 215 -8.00 -11.84 5.74
C LEU A 215 -8.97 -10.86 6.42
N CYS A 216 -9.60 -9.99 5.65
CA CYS A 216 -10.55 -9.01 6.19
C CYS A 216 -11.78 -9.67 6.82
N ALA A 217 -12.30 -10.74 6.21
CA ALA A 217 -13.43 -11.47 6.78
C ALA A 217 -13.05 -12.20 8.08
N ASN A 218 -11.84 -12.77 8.14
CA ASN A 218 -11.32 -13.46 9.33
C ASN A 218 -11.08 -12.47 10.48
N ALA A 219 -10.64 -11.24 10.21
CA ALA A 219 -10.50 -10.19 11.23
C ALA A 219 -11.83 -9.85 11.94
N CYS A 220 -12.98 -10.22 11.35
CA CYS A 220 -14.31 -10.03 11.92
C CYS A 220 -14.82 -11.22 12.76
N GLU A 221 -14.06 -12.32 12.85
CA GLU A 221 -14.48 -13.52 13.57
C GLU A 221 -14.29 -13.39 15.10
N ASP A 222 -14.95 -14.26 15.87
CA ASP A 222 -14.89 -14.28 17.35
C ASP A 222 -13.59 -14.87 17.90
N TRP A 223 -12.88 -15.67 17.10
CA TRP A 223 -11.65 -16.35 17.52
C TRP A 223 -10.39 -15.49 17.36
N VAL A 224 -10.52 -14.28 16.81
CA VAL A 224 -9.38 -13.34 16.68
C VAL A 224 -8.94 -12.93 18.08
N ASP A 225 -7.65 -13.16 18.36
CA ASP A 225 -7.03 -12.85 19.64
C ASP A 225 -7.14 -11.35 19.98
N ALA A 226 -7.19 -11.02 21.27
CA ALA A 226 -7.24 -9.65 21.73
C ALA A 226 -5.94 -8.88 21.41
N ASP A 227 -4.79 -9.57 21.41
CA ASP A 227 -3.46 -9.01 21.12
C ASP A 227 -3.29 -8.60 19.65
N PHE A 228 -4.25 -8.96 18.78
CA PHE A 228 -4.29 -8.44 17.42
C PHE A 228 -4.58 -6.93 17.37
N TRP A 229 -5.39 -6.42 18.31
CA TRP A 229 -5.89 -5.05 18.27
C TRP A 229 -4.91 -4.05 18.90
N GLY A 230 -4.83 -2.85 18.32
CA GLY A 230 -3.94 -1.77 18.76
C GLY A 230 -2.59 -1.74 18.04
N HIS A 231 -2.47 -2.45 16.92
CA HIS A 231 -1.20 -2.73 16.23
C HIS A 231 -1.23 -2.41 14.73
N ILE A 232 -0.04 -2.47 14.13
CA ILE A 232 0.19 -2.33 12.69
C ILE A 232 0.80 -3.63 12.18
N TYR A 233 0.36 -4.09 11.01
CA TYR A 233 0.87 -5.32 10.39
C TYR A 233 1.08 -5.16 8.89
N ASN A 234 2.09 -5.84 8.36
CA ASN A 234 2.23 -6.02 6.92
C ASN A 234 1.36 -7.18 6.43
N ILE A 235 0.60 -6.95 5.36
CA ILE A 235 -0.07 -8.03 4.63
C ILE A 235 0.92 -8.58 3.61
N GLY A 236 1.21 -9.87 3.66
CA GLY A 236 2.02 -10.57 2.67
C GLY A 236 1.52 -12.00 2.47
N GLY A 237 1.67 -12.54 1.25
CA GLY A 237 1.27 -13.91 0.91
C GLY A 237 2.27 -14.99 1.32
N GLY A 238 3.34 -14.64 2.03
CA GLY A 238 4.37 -15.56 2.47
C GLY A 238 5.41 -15.89 1.39
N GLU A 239 6.32 -16.80 1.72
CA GLU A 239 7.50 -17.13 0.89
C GLU A 239 7.16 -17.51 -0.55
N GLU A 240 6.09 -18.30 -0.76
CA GLU A 240 5.65 -18.72 -2.09
C GLU A 240 5.05 -17.60 -2.95
N CYS A 241 4.89 -16.40 -2.38
CA CYS A 241 4.44 -15.20 -3.07
C CYS A 241 5.56 -14.15 -3.26
N ARG A 242 6.81 -14.46 -2.88
CA ARG A 242 7.99 -13.59 -3.05
C ARG A 242 8.54 -13.70 -4.46
N ASN A 243 8.45 -12.62 -5.24
CA ASN A 243 8.93 -12.57 -6.62
C ASN A 243 9.69 -11.28 -6.88
N THR A 244 10.64 -11.33 -7.81
CA THR A 244 11.05 -10.15 -8.56
C THR A 244 9.95 -9.75 -9.55
N ASN A 245 9.95 -8.49 -10.00
CA ASN A 245 9.03 -8.03 -11.04
C ASN A 245 9.17 -8.89 -12.32
N TYR A 246 10.41 -9.11 -12.76
CA TYR A 246 10.70 -9.94 -13.93
C TYR A 246 10.17 -11.37 -13.80
N GLU A 247 10.33 -12.03 -12.65
CA GLU A 247 9.85 -13.41 -12.46
C GLU A 247 8.33 -13.51 -12.62
N LEU A 248 7.58 -12.63 -11.96
CA LEU A 248 6.12 -12.64 -12.02
C LEU A 248 5.64 -12.31 -13.44
N MET A 249 6.15 -11.22 -14.03
CA MET A 249 5.74 -10.79 -15.36
C MET A 249 6.10 -11.84 -16.41
N SER A 250 7.29 -12.44 -16.35
CA SER A 250 7.69 -13.51 -17.26
C SER A 250 6.80 -14.74 -17.12
N ALA A 251 6.42 -15.14 -15.91
CA ALA A 251 5.55 -16.28 -15.69
C ALA A 251 4.14 -16.06 -16.25
N MET A 252 3.59 -14.86 -16.07
CA MET A 252 2.28 -14.48 -16.61
C MET A 252 2.28 -14.43 -18.15
N MET A 253 3.33 -13.87 -18.76
CA MET A 253 3.42 -13.74 -20.21
C MET A 253 3.56 -15.11 -20.91
N LYS A 254 4.23 -16.07 -20.28
CA LYS A 254 4.30 -17.47 -20.78
C LYS A 254 2.94 -18.11 -20.89
N GLU A 255 2.03 -17.86 -19.95
CA GLU A 255 0.68 -18.41 -19.98
C GLU A 255 -0.17 -17.92 -21.17
N ILE A 256 0.22 -16.80 -21.80
CA ILE A 256 -0.49 -16.24 -22.97
C ILE A 256 0.32 -16.38 -24.27
N GLY A 257 1.35 -17.23 -24.28
CA GLY A 257 2.08 -17.60 -25.50
C GLY A 257 3.33 -16.78 -25.81
N VAL A 258 3.81 -15.95 -24.87
CA VAL A 258 5.09 -15.23 -24.99
C VAL A 258 6.19 -16.03 -24.29
N GLU A 259 7.09 -16.63 -25.08
CA GLU A 259 8.17 -17.48 -24.56
C GLU A 259 9.23 -16.69 -23.78
N GLN A 260 9.59 -15.51 -24.28
CA GLN A 260 10.64 -14.67 -23.72
C GLN A 260 10.11 -13.27 -23.42
N PHE A 261 10.07 -12.91 -22.13
CA PHE A 261 9.65 -11.58 -21.68
C PHE A 261 10.47 -10.43 -22.32
N LYS A 262 11.74 -10.70 -22.66
CA LYS A 262 12.63 -9.74 -23.33
C LYS A 262 12.16 -9.36 -24.74
N GLU A 263 11.28 -10.13 -25.36
CA GLU A 263 10.75 -9.83 -26.70
C GLU A 263 9.66 -8.76 -26.67
N ILE A 264 9.09 -8.46 -25.50
CA ILE A 264 7.93 -7.57 -25.37
C ILE A 264 8.22 -6.21 -24.71
N CYS A 265 9.48 -5.96 -24.37
CA CYS A 265 9.89 -4.71 -23.74
C CYS A 265 11.40 -4.47 -23.88
N GLU A 266 11.86 -3.27 -23.52
CA GLU A 266 13.29 -2.95 -23.38
C GLU A 266 13.60 -2.53 -21.93
N PRO A 267 14.82 -2.78 -21.42
CA PRO A 267 15.14 -2.48 -20.02
C PRO A 267 15.00 -1.00 -19.66
N ASN A 268 15.35 -0.10 -20.60
CA ASN A 268 15.26 1.34 -20.40
C ASN A 268 13.82 1.89 -20.44
N TRP A 269 12.81 1.04 -20.63
CA TRP A 269 11.42 1.42 -20.41
C TRP A 269 11.10 1.41 -18.91
N TYR A 270 11.76 0.57 -18.12
CA TYR A 270 11.47 0.45 -16.69
C TYR A 270 12.32 1.40 -15.86
N ALA A 271 11.73 1.99 -14.83
CA ALA A 271 12.45 2.76 -13.82
C ALA A 271 13.55 1.92 -13.15
N THR A 272 14.54 2.60 -12.56
CA THR A 272 15.57 1.96 -11.74
C THR A 272 15.36 2.18 -10.25
N HIS A 273 14.58 3.19 -9.87
CA HIS A 273 14.30 3.59 -8.49
C HIS A 273 12.86 4.10 -8.31
N ASN A 274 12.54 4.48 -7.07
CA ASN A 274 11.35 5.28 -6.71
C ASN A 274 10.01 4.57 -6.92
N PHE A 275 9.99 3.25 -6.78
CA PHE A 275 8.75 2.48 -6.72
C PHE A 275 8.78 1.53 -5.54
N HIS A 276 7.64 1.39 -4.86
CA HIS A 276 7.55 0.56 -3.67
C HIS A 276 7.70 -0.92 -3.98
N GLY A 277 8.23 -1.66 -3.02
CA GLY A 277 8.35 -3.11 -3.14
C GLY A 277 9.34 -3.67 -2.14
N GLN A 278 8.92 -4.70 -1.41
CA GLN A 278 9.74 -5.39 -0.42
C GLN A 278 9.21 -6.81 -0.20
N TRP A 279 10.08 -7.67 0.32
CA TRP A 279 9.69 -8.87 1.06
C TRP A 279 9.53 -8.53 2.54
N TYR A 280 8.84 -9.37 3.30
CA TYR A 280 8.57 -9.09 4.70
C TYR A 280 9.28 -10.07 5.63
N LEU A 281 9.82 -9.54 6.71
CA LEU A 281 10.32 -10.32 7.85
C LEU A 281 9.20 -10.69 8.83
N ASP A 282 8.06 -10.00 8.78
CA ASP A 282 7.04 -10.02 9.81
C ASP A 282 5.60 -10.25 9.29
N SER A 283 5.42 -10.48 7.99
CA SER A 283 4.09 -10.73 7.42
C SER A 283 3.45 -12.02 7.97
N ASP A 284 4.26 -12.97 8.42
CA ASP A 284 3.81 -14.22 9.05
C ASP A 284 3.02 -13.97 10.34
N LYS A 285 3.40 -12.94 11.12
CA LYS A 285 2.71 -12.54 12.35
C LYS A 285 1.22 -12.29 12.10
N LEU A 286 0.87 -11.65 10.99
CA LEU A 286 -0.53 -11.40 10.64
C LEU A 286 -1.27 -12.68 10.24
N ASN A 287 -0.59 -13.59 9.53
CA ASN A 287 -1.18 -14.87 9.15
C ASN A 287 -1.37 -15.80 10.35
N ASP A 288 -0.54 -15.69 11.38
CA ASP A 288 -0.72 -16.43 12.63
C ASP A 288 -1.98 -15.97 13.39
N PHE A 289 -2.32 -14.67 13.31
CA PHE A 289 -3.58 -14.17 13.88
C PHE A 289 -4.80 -14.49 13.04
N LEU A 290 -4.69 -14.48 11.69
CA LEU A 290 -5.87 -14.44 10.81
C LEU A 290 -5.99 -15.63 9.86
N HIS A 291 -4.99 -16.49 9.75
CA HIS A 291 -5.00 -17.74 8.96
C HIS A 291 -5.58 -17.58 7.55
N PHE A 292 -5.09 -16.60 6.79
CA PHE A 292 -5.76 -16.16 5.55
C PHE A 292 -5.08 -16.67 4.28
N ARG A 293 -3.82 -17.08 4.36
CA ARG A 293 -3.05 -17.51 3.18
C ARG A 293 -3.50 -18.89 2.72
N SER A 294 -3.88 -18.97 1.45
CA SER A 294 -4.32 -20.21 0.80
C SER A 294 -3.84 -20.35 -0.64
N GLN A 295 -3.33 -19.28 -1.25
CA GLN A 295 -2.91 -19.26 -2.65
C GLN A 295 -1.48 -18.77 -2.82
N THR A 296 -0.79 -19.36 -3.79
CA THR A 296 0.58 -18.99 -4.18
C THR A 296 0.61 -18.14 -5.44
N THR A 297 1.78 -17.57 -5.77
CA THR A 297 1.97 -16.95 -7.10
C THR A 297 1.70 -17.92 -8.24
N LYS A 298 2.07 -19.20 -8.11
CA LYS A 298 1.84 -20.19 -9.16
C LYS A 298 0.35 -20.42 -9.42
N ASP A 299 -0.46 -20.44 -8.37
CA ASP A 299 -1.90 -20.60 -8.49
C ASP A 299 -2.52 -19.40 -9.21
N PHE A 300 -2.09 -18.19 -8.85
CA PHE A 300 -2.52 -16.98 -9.53
C PHE A 300 -2.11 -16.95 -11.01
N VAL A 301 -0.85 -17.27 -11.33
CA VAL A 301 -0.36 -17.27 -12.73
C VAL A 301 -1.18 -18.22 -13.60
N ARG A 302 -1.47 -19.44 -13.11
CA ARG A 302 -2.33 -20.40 -13.83
C ARG A 302 -3.74 -19.86 -14.03
N TYR A 303 -4.31 -19.24 -13.00
CA TYR A 303 -5.63 -18.63 -13.07
C TYR A 303 -5.65 -17.47 -14.09
N TYR A 304 -4.65 -16.59 -14.05
CA TYR A 304 -4.47 -15.51 -15.03
C TYR A 304 -4.43 -16.06 -16.46
N GLY A 305 -3.59 -17.06 -16.71
CA GLY A 305 -3.49 -17.72 -18.01
C GLY A 305 -4.83 -18.24 -18.52
N LYS A 306 -5.58 -18.92 -17.65
CA LYS A 306 -6.93 -19.40 -17.99
C LYS A 306 -7.85 -18.26 -18.41
N VAL A 307 -7.95 -17.21 -17.59
CA VAL A 307 -8.87 -16.08 -17.85
C VAL A 307 -8.49 -15.35 -19.14
N MET A 308 -7.19 -15.08 -19.36
CA MET A 308 -6.73 -14.40 -20.58
C MET A 308 -7.01 -15.21 -21.84
N ARG A 309 -6.81 -16.54 -21.81
CA ARG A 309 -7.13 -17.43 -22.94
C ARG A 309 -8.64 -17.48 -23.22
N GLU A 310 -9.47 -17.52 -22.18
CA GLU A 310 -10.94 -17.46 -22.32
C GLU A 310 -11.40 -16.13 -22.93
N GLN A 311 -10.84 -15.00 -22.49
CA GLN A 311 -11.13 -13.68 -23.05
C GLN A 311 -10.68 -13.57 -24.51
N ALA A 312 -9.47 -14.03 -24.83
CA ALA A 312 -8.97 -14.05 -26.20
C ALA A 312 -9.87 -14.90 -27.11
N ALA A 313 -10.32 -16.07 -26.64
CA ALA A 313 -11.23 -16.93 -27.39
C ALA A 313 -12.60 -16.29 -27.65
N GLN A 314 -13.10 -15.43 -26.74
CA GLN A 314 -14.36 -14.70 -26.94
C GLN A 314 -14.24 -13.54 -27.94
N GLN A 315 -13.04 -12.98 -28.09
CA GLN A 315 -12.79 -11.82 -28.97
C GLN A 315 -12.29 -12.24 -30.37
N THR A 316 -11.77 -13.45 -30.50
CA THR A 316 -11.20 -13.97 -31.75
C THR A 316 -12.31 -14.59 -32.62
N PRO A 317 -12.48 -14.17 -33.89
CA PRO A 317 -13.40 -14.83 -34.81
C PRO A 317 -13.08 -16.32 -34.96
N VAL A 318 -14.12 -17.16 -35.09
CA VAL A 318 -13.98 -18.63 -35.14
C VAL A 318 -13.02 -19.12 -36.23
N ASP A 319 -12.93 -18.39 -37.34
CA ASP A 319 -12.09 -18.75 -38.50
C ASP A 319 -10.75 -18.02 -38.55
N ALA A 320 -10.39 -17.25 -37.52
CA ALA A 320 -9.11 -16.54 -37.50
C ALA A 320 -7.94 -17.54 -37.35
N PRO A 321 -6.86 -17.37 -38.12
CA PRO A 321 -5.67 -18.21 -37.97
C PRO A 321 -5.05 -18.00 -36.59
N ALA A 322 -4.55 -19.08 -35.99
CA ALA A 322 -3.80 -18.99 -34.74
C ALA A 322 -2.53 -18.13 -34.95
N MET A 323 -2.31 -17.19 -34.04
CA MET A 323 -1.09 -16.39 -34.04
C MET A 323 0.10 -17.21 -33.55
N THR A 324 1.28 -16.99 -34.14
CA THR A 324 2.53 -17.54 -33.61
C THR A 324 2.99 -16.78 -32.37
N SER A 325 3.83 -17.38 -31.53
CA SER A 325 4.43 -16.70 -30.37
C SER A 325 5.14 -15.41 -30.75
N GLN A 326 5.84 -15.35 -31.90
CA GLN A 326 6.49 -14.11 -32.35
C GLN A 326 5.48 -13.03 -32.72
N GLN A 327 4.33 -13.39 -33.31
CA GLN A 327 3.28 -12.42 -33.64
C GLN A 327 2.62 -11.86 -32.37
N ILE A 328 2.38 -12.73 -31.38
CA ILE A 328 1.84 -12.33 -30.08
C ILE A 328 2.83 -11.37 -29.38
N ALA A 329 4.11 -11.75 -29.33
CA ALA A 329 5.15 -10.93 -28.71
C ALA A 329 5.28 -9.55 -29.40
N ALA A 330 5.29 -9.50 -30.74
CA ALA A 330 5.38 -8.24 -31.48
C ALA A 330 4.18 -7.31 -31.18
N MET A 331 2.97 -7.86 -31.12
CA MET A 331 1.75 -7.11 -30.78
C MET A 331 1.82 -6.55 -29.35
N ILE A 332 2.24 -7.37 -28.38
CA ILE A 332 2.39 -6.92 -26.98
C ILE A 332 3.51 -5.88 -26.86
N LYS A 333 4.64 -6.06 -27.56
CA LYS A 333 5.73 -5.07 -27.59
C LYS A 333 5.23 -3.71 -28.04
N GLN A 334 4.49 -3.67 -29.15
CA GLN A 334 3.91 -2.45 -29.68
C GLN A 334 2.95 -1.82 -28.68
N SER A 335 2.07 -2.61 -28.06
CA SER A 335 1.16 -2.13 -27.02
C SER A 335 1.93 -1.53 -25.83
N ASN A 336 2.92 -2.25 -25.31
CA ASN A 336 3.75 -1.82 -24.19
C ASN A 336 4.49 -0.51 -24.49
N GLU A 337 5.04 -0.35 -25.70
CA GLU A 337 5.67 0.90 -26.12
C GLU A 337 4.68 2.06 -26.11
N GLN A 338 3.46 1.87 -26.61
CA GLN A 338 2.42 2.90 -26.56
C GLN A 338 2.03 3.27 -25.13
N VAL A 339 1.96 2.28 -24.23
CA VAL A 339 1.67 2.52 -22.81
C VAL A 339 2.81 3.30 -22.15
N ALA A 340 4.07 2.97 -22.44
CA ALA A 340 5.23 3.69 -21.93
C ALA A 340 5.30 5.15 -22.43
N LEU A 341 4.59 5.49 -23.51
CA LEU A 341 4.48 6.84 -24.08
C LEU A 341 3.25 7.63 -23.60
N THR A 342 2.40 7.03 -22.74
CA THR A 342 1.29 7.74 -22.08
C THR A 342 1.80 8.75 -21.05
N ASP A 343 0.95 9.67 -20.59
CA ASP A 343 1.30 10.78 -19.68
C ASP A 343 2.03 10.35 -18.38
N THR A 344 1.75 9.15 -17.90
CA THR A 344 2.39 8.56 -16.71
C THR A 344 3.54 7.62 -17.04
N GLY A 345 3.87 7.44 -18.31
CA GLY A 345 4.92 6.54 -18.78
C GLY A 345 6.31 7.17 -18.72
N THR A 346 7.31 6.34 -18.44
CA THR A 346 8.73 6.75 -18.34
C THR A 346 9.28 7.32 -19.66
N LEU A 347 8.90 6.75 -20.80
CA LEU A 347 9.35 7.22 -22.12
C LEU A 347 8.70 8.56 -22.47
N HIS A 348 7.45 8.80 -22.06
CA HIS A 348 6.80 10.09 -22.21
C HIS A 348 7.62 11.20 -21.55
N TRP A 349 7.99 11.00 -20.28
CA TRP A 349 8.76 11.99 -19.54
C TRP A 349 10.10 12.30 -20.22
N LEU A 350 10.75 11.26 -20.77
CA LEU A 350 12.00 11.42 -21.51
C LEU A 350 11.84 12.24 -22.79
N ILE A 351 10.88 11.89 -23.67
CA ILE A 351 10.74 12.56 -24.97
C ILE A 351 10.22 14.00 -24.85
N HIS A 352 9.53 14.30 -23.75
CA HIS A 352 9.02 15.64 -23.44
C HIS A 352 9.95 16.46 -22.54
N ASN A 353 11.13 15.93 -22.16
CA ASN A 353 12.11 16.58 -21.28
C ASN A 353 11.51 17.02 -19.93
N GLN A 354 10.76 16.12 -19.31
CA GLN A 354 10.10 16.30 -18.01
C GLN A 354 11.01 15.82 -16.89
N ASP A 355 12.13 16.50 -16.69
CA ASP A 355 13.19 16.06 -15.75
C ASP A 355 12.69 15.99 -14.29
N GLU A 356 11.74 16.84 -13.88
CA GLU A 356 11.13 16.77 -12.54
C GLU A 356 10.36 15.47 -12.29
N GLN A 357 9.82 14.85 -13.35
CA GLN A 357 9.13 13.57 -13.30
C GLN A 357 10.12 12.41 -13.51
N LEU A 358 11.09 12.57 -14.40
CA LEU A 358 12.05 11.53 -14.76
C LEU A 358 13.07 11.25 -13.64
N ASN A 359 13.65 12.31 -13.05
CA ASN A 359 14.81 12.19 -12.17
C ASN A 359 14.56 11.32 -10.93
N PRO A 360 13.41 11.36 -10.25
CA PRO A 360 13.17 10.44 -9.13
C PRO A 360 13.32 8.96 -9.51
N PHE A 361 12.93 8.57 -10.73
CA PHE A 361 12.89 7.18 -11.17
C PHE A 361 14.21 6.69 -11.77
N PHE A 362 15.04 7.61 -12.27
CA PHE A 362 16.27 7.30 -13.01
C PHE A 362 17.51 8.01 -12.47
N ILE A 363 17.41 8.77 -11.38
CA ILE A 363 18.38 9.77 -10.90
C ILE A 363 18.52 10.96 -11.87
N SER A 364 18.78 10.69 -13.15
CA SER A 364 18.92 11.69 -14.22
C SER A 364 18.77 11.07 -15.61
N LYS A 365 18.67 11.92 -16.63
CA LYS A 365 18.67 11.49 -18.04
C LYS A 365 19.98 10.81 -18.45
N GLU A 366 21.12 11.21 -17.89
CA GLU A 366 22.43 10.59 -18.12
C GLU A 366 22.49 9.16 -17.57
N HIS A 367 21.86 8.91 -16.42
CA HIS A 367 21.77 7.57 -15.84
C HIS A 367 20.82 6.69 -16.66
N TRP A 368 19.68 7.22 -17.09
CA TRP A 368 18.79 6.53 -18.03
C TRP A 368 19.52 6.11 -19.32
N ALA A 369 20.31 7.00 -19.92
CA ALA A 369 21.03 6.73 -21.16
C ALA A 369 22.12 5.64 -21.03
N LYS A 370 22.55 5.33 -19.80
CA LYS A 370 23.53 4.27 -19.51
C LYS A 370 22.87 2.91 -19.28
N ILE A 371 21.55 2.82 -19.20
CA ILE A 371 20.84 1.54 -19.03
C ILE A 371 21.16 0.65 -20.25
N PRO A 372 21.77 -0.52 -20.04
CA PRO A 372 22.14 -1.39 -21.14
C PRO A 372 20.91 -2.04 -21.78
N GLY A 373 21.05 -2.42 -23.05
CA GLY A 373 20.11 -3.35 -23.69
C GLY A 373 20.18 -4.75 -23.08
N TRP A 374 19.29 -5.64 -23.54
CA TRP A 374 19.15 -7.00 -23.02
C TRP A 374 20.41 -7.89 -23.13
N ASP A 375 21.36 -7.54 -23.99
CA ASP A 375 22.66 -8.23 -24.13
C ASP A 375 23.56 -8.07 -22.90
N ARG A 376 23.36 -6.98 -22.15
CA ARG A 376 24.19 -6.61 -20.99
C ARG A 376 23.39 -6.34 -19.72
N PHE A 377 22.07 -6.20 -19.80
CA PHE A 377 21.23 -6.02 -18.63
C PHE A 377 21.22 -7.28 -17.75
N ILE A 378 21.50 -7.11 -16.46
CA ILE A 378 21.57 -8.21 -15.49
C ILE A 378 20.25 -8.31 -14.75
N LEU A 379 19.56 -9.43 -14.95
CA LEU A 379 18.42 -9.82 -14.13
C LEU A 379 18.93 -10.67 -12.98
N TYR A 380 18.45 -10.41 -11.78
CA TYR A 380 18.81 -11.20 -10.61
C TYR A 380 17.65 -11.26 -9.61
N ARG A 381 17.61 -12.34 -8.85
CA ARG A 381 16.82 -12.44 -7.62
C ARG A 381 17.78 -12.12 -6.47
N PRO A 382 17.43 -11.21 -5.55
CA PRO A 382 18.27 -10.96 -4.39
C PRO A 382 18.52 -12.25 -3.59
N GLU A 383 19.78 -12.46 -3.20
CA GLU A 383 20.24 -13.60 -2.40
C GLU A 383 20.96 -13.09 -1.14
N GLY A 384 21.08 -13.95 -0.13
CA GLY A 384 21.75 -13.65 1.14
C GLY A 384 20.79 -13.53 2.33
N ASP A 385 21.37 -13.36 3.51
CA ASP A 385 20.62 -13.18 4.75
C ASP A 385 19.90 -11.81 4.77
N PRO A 386 18.71 -11.72 5.37
CA PRO A 386 18.03 -10.45 5.54
C PRO A 386 18.87 -9.42 6.31
N ILE A 387 18.85 -8.18 5.81
CA ILE A 387 19.41 -7.03 6.54
C ILE A 387 18.30 -6.46 7.42
N LEU A 388 18.46 -6.57 8.73
CA LEU A 388 17.57 -5.91 9.69
C LEU A 388 17.99 -4.45 9.87
N LEU A 389 17.04 -3.54 9.66
CA LEU A 389 17.24 -2.11 9.94
C LEU A 389 17.15 -1.86 11.45
N ASP A 390 18.04 -1.02 11.97
CA ASP A 390 18.02 -0.55 13.35
C ASP A 390 16.91 0.49 13.54
N HIS A 391 16.07 0.34 14.55
CA HIS A 391 14.99 1.28 14.85
C HIS A 391 15.35 2.30 15.95
N GLY A 392 16.55 2.18 16.51
CA GLY A 392 17.11 3.09 17.52
C GLY A 392 16.70 2.77 18.95
N TYR A 393 16.14 1.58 19.21
CA TYR A 393 15.77 1.09 20.55
C TYR A 393 15.80 -0.44 20.60
N ASP A 394 15.75 -1.01 21.81
CA ASP A 394 15.74 -2.46 22.01
C ASP A 394 14.34 -3.04 21.75
N GLU A 395 14.14 -3.56 20.55
CA GLU A 395 12.88 -4.21 20.12
C GLU A 395 12.65 -5.59 20.78
N SER A 396 13.63 -6.15 21.49
CA SER A 396 13.47 -7.44 22.16
C SER A 396 12.72 -7.34 23.49
N LYS A 397 12.56 -6.11 24.02
CA LYS A 397 11.84 -5.86 25.26
C LYS A 397 10.35 -6.14 25.10
N PRO A 398 9.70 -6.77 26.10
CA PRO A 398 8.24 -6.85 26.14
C PRO A 398 7.61 -5.45 26.13
N GLU A 399 6.43 -5.32 25.51
CA GLU A 399 5.73 -4.03 25.46
C GLU A 399 5.50 -3.40 26.83
N THR A 400 5.29 -4.22 27.86
CA THR A 400 5.10 -3.77 29.26
C THR A 400 6.33 -3.12 29.88
N GLU A 401 7.50 -3.29 29.26
CA GLU A 401 8.79 -2.79 29.77
C GLU A 401 9.32 -1.58 28.98
N LEU A 402 8.64 -1.17 27.90
CA LEU A 402 9.02 0.00 27.13
C LEU A 402 9.08 1.24 28.04
N SER A 403 10.22 1.92 28.04
CA SER A 403 10.49 3.07 28.90
C SER A 403 10.62 4.38 28.12
N LEU A 404 10.65 5.50 28.85
CA LEU A 404 10.94 6.81 28.24
C LEU A 404 12.32 6.84 27.58
N ASP A 405 13.30 6.11 28.15
CA ASP A 405 14.66 6.03 27.65
C ASP A 405 14.72 5.39 26.26
N ASP A 406 13.91 4.35 26.02
CA ASP A 406 13.79 3.72 24.68
C ASP A 406 13.25 4.72 23.65
N VAL A 407 12.22 5.49 24.02
CA VAL A 407 11.65 6.54 23.15
C VAL A 407 12.66 7.66 22.89
N GLN A 408 13.42 8.07 23.90
CA GLN A 408 14.45 9.11 23.79
C GLN A 408 15.60 8.68 22.89
N GLN A 409 16.08 7.43 23.01
CA GLN A 409 17.11 6.86 22.14
C GLN A 409 16.64 6.79 20.69
N ALA A 410 15.43 6.27 20.43
CA ALA A 410 14.87 6.20 19.09
C ALA A 410 14.69 7.60 18.48
N ALA A 411 14.22 8.57 19.27
CA ALA A 411 14.07 9.96 18.83
C ALA A 411 15.41 10.59 18.43
N GLN A 412 16.47 10.34 19.20
CA GLN A 412 17.82 10.80 18.88
C GLN A 412 18.34 10.14 17.59
N PHE A 413 18.18 8.83 17.46
CA PHE A 413 18.59 8.08 16.27
C PHE A 413 17.82 8.48 15.01
N ARG A 414 16.59 9.00 15.16
CA ARG A 414 15.77 9.55 14.07
C ARG A 414 16.13 11.00 13.71
N GLY A 415 17.15 11.58 14.34
CA GLY A 415 17.61 12.93 14.07
C GLY A 415 16.82 14.01 14.80
N GLY A 416 16.33 13.73 16.01
CA GLY A 416 15.64 14.73 16.83
C GLY A 416 15.76 14.43 18.31
N ALA A 417 14.71 14.74 19.08
CA ALA A 417 14.66 14.44 20.51
C ALA A 417 13.22 14.29 21.01
N CYS A 418 13.02 13.43 22.00
CA CYS A 418 11.83 13.43 22.84
C CYS A 418 12.03 14.47 23.95
N LEU A 419 11.12 15.43 24.05
CA LEU A 419 11.14 16.55 25.00
C LEU A 419 10.39 16.23 26.29
N SER A 420 9.62 15.15 26.33
CA SER A 420 8.94 14.71 27.55
C SER A 420 9.95 14.23 28.61
N GLU A 421 9.71 14.59 29.86
CA GLU A 421 10.53 14.20 31.01
C GLU A 421 10.01 12.95 31.74
N THR A 422 8.75 12.58 31.50
CA THR A 422 8.10 11.44 32.15
C THR A 422 7.26 10.63 31.17
N MET A 423 7.30 9.31 31.30
CA MET A 423 6.38 8.36 30.68
C MET A 423 6.11 7.24 31.69
N LYS A 424 4.89 6.72 31.71
CA LYS A 424 4.63 5.47 32.43
C LYS A 424 5.23 4.31 31.63
N THR A 425 6.05 3.47 32.24
CA THR A 425 6.60 2.28 31.58
C THR A 425 5.45 1.39 31.05
N GLY A 426 5.60 0.94 29.82
CA GLY A 426 4.58 0.16 29.09
C GLY A 426 3.39 0.97 28.58
N ASP A 427 3.43 2.30 28.63
CA ASP A 427 2.42 3.16 28.01
C ASP A 427 2.79 3.48 26.56
N TRP A 428 2.01 2.91 25.63
CA TRP A 428 2.21 3.07 24.20
C TRP A 428 1.31 4.14 23.56
N SER A 429 0.34 4.68 24.29
CA SER A 429 -0.73 5.51 23.72
C SER A 429 -0.70 6.96 24.19
N THR A 430 -0.15 7.25 25.37
CA THR A 430 -0.03 8.63 25.83
C THR A 430 0.96 9.40 24.96
N LYS A 431 0.49 10.53 24.42
CA LYS A 431 1.30 11.39 23.56
C LYS A 431 2.45 12.03 24.32
N LEU A 432 3.63 11.99 23.73
CA LEU A 432 4.85 12.67 24.17
C LEU A 432 5.15 13.86 23.25
N ALA A 433 6.00 14.77 23.71
CA ALA A 433 6.45 15.92 22.92
C ALA A 433 7.78 15.61 22.24
N PHE A 434 7.93 16.01 20.98
CA PHE A 434 9.14 15.76 20.18
C PHE A 434 9.58 17.00 19.43
N THR A 435 10.86 17.05 19.06
CA THR A 435 11.42 17.95 18.06
C THR A 435 12.21 17.16 17.01
N CYS A 436 12.15 17.55 15.74
CA CYS A 436 12.98 16.96 14.67
C CYS A 436 14.18 17.85 14.31
N HIS A 437 15.08 17.37 13.45
CA HIS A 437 16.26 18.12 13.01
C HIS A 437 15.94 19.48 12.37
N CYS A 438 14.75 19.66 11.79
CA CYS A 438 14.30 20.93 11.25
C CYS A 438 13.79 21.93 12.33
N GLY A 439 13.78 21.55 13.61
CA GLY A 439 13.24 22.36 14.71
C GLY A 439 11.71 22.32 14.83
N HIS A 440 11.03 21.46 14.07
CA HIS A 440 9.58 21.31 14.18
C HIS A 440 9.22 20.60 15.49
N HIS A 441 8.34 21.22 16.26
CA HIS A 441 7.75 20.61 17.45
C HIS A 441 6.43 19.92 17.11
N PHE A 442 6.27 18.69 17.57
CA PHE A 442 5.06 17.87 17.34
C PHE A 442 4.83 16.93 18.52
N SER A 443 3.66 16.30 18.55
CA SER A 443 3.28 15.36 19.60
C SER A 443 2.76 14.06 18.98
N ALA A 444 3.15 12.94 19.57
CA ALA A 444 2.88 11.59 19.06
C ALA A 444 2.95 10.56 20.19
N SER A 445 2.23 9.47 20.05
CA SER A 445 2.33 8.31 20.93
C SER A 445 3.59 7.47 20.63
N PRO A 446 4.12 6.71 21.60
CA PRO A 446 5.18 5.73 21.33
C PRO A 446 4.79 4.71 20.26
N ARG A 447 3.52 4.28 20.21
CA ARG A 447 2.97 3.40 19.16
C ARG A 447 3.19 3.95 17.76
N LEU A 448 2.93 5.24 17.56
CA LEU A 448 3.12 5.91 16.29
C LEU A 448 4.61 6.02 15.90
N ILE A 449 5.47 6.39 16.86
CA ILE A 449 6.89 6.69 16.58
C ILE A 449 7.74 5.42 16.43
N LEU A 450 7.54 4.46 17.32
CA LEU A 450 8.36 3.25 17.40
C LEU A 450 7.80 2.16 16.46
N GLU A 451 6.61 1.64 16.76
CA GLU A 451 6.04 0.51 16.02
C GLU A 451 5.63 0.92 14.59
N ALA A 452 4.92 2.04 14.42
CA ALA A 452 4.47 2.42 13.07
C ALA A 452 5.57 3.07 12.21
N GLY A 453 6.74 3.39 12.78
CA GLY A 453 7.87 3.98 12.04
C GLY A 453 7.68 5.44 11.62
N HIS A 454 6.61 6.11 12.09
CA HIS A 454 6.36 7.52 11.77
C HIS A 454 7.35 8.44 12.49
N TRP A 455 7.48 9.67 11.98
CA TRP A 455 8.29 10.70 12.63
C TRP A 455 7.60 12.07 12.61
N CYS A 456 8.25 13.09 12.04
CA CYS A 456 7.72 14.45 11.98
C CYS A 456 6.70 14.62 10.84
N ASP A 457 5.45 14.86 11.20
CA ASP A 457 4.35 15.13 10.28
C ASP A 457 4.52 16.43 9.47
N LYS A 458 5.23 17.42 10.02
CA LYS A 458 5.52 18.69 9.31
C LYS A 458 6.57 18.51 8.22
N CYS A 459 7.60 17.70 8.45
CA CYS A 459 8.55 17.35 7.40
C CYS A 459 7.84 16.55 6.31
N GLU A 460 7.10 15.52 6.72
CA GLU A 460 6.38 14.62 5.82
C GLU A 460 5.41 15.39 4.90
N ARG A 461 4.62 16.32 5.41
CA ARG A 461 3.67 17.09 4.57
C ARG A 461 4.29 18.16 3.66
N THR A 462 5.56 18.52 3.85
CA THR A 462 6.14 19.70 3.18
C THR A 462 6.78 19.34 1.85
N SER A 463 7.59 18.29 1.82
CA SER A 463 8.39 17.93 0.65
C SER A 463 8.96 16.52 0.77
N TRP A 464 9.29 15.92 -0.37
CA TRP A 464 10.25 14.83 -0.43
C TRP A 464 11.67 15.44 -0.50
N ASN A 465 12.35 15.51 0.65
CA ASN A 465 13.70 16.09 0.81
C ASN A 465 14.70 15.04 1.34
N TYR A 466 14.63 13.83 0.78
CA TYR A 466 15.27 12.63 1.35
C TYR A 466 16.79 12.69 1.42
N HIS A 467 17.44 13.33 0.45
CA HIS A 467 18.88 13.61 0.50
C HIS A 467 19.29 14.40 1.76
N GLU A 468 18.51 15.43 2.12
CA GLU A 468 18.78 16.21 3.33
C GLU A 468 18.40 15.43 4.59
N LEU A 469 17.26 14.74 4.59
CA LEU A 469 16.81 13.97 5.74
C LEU A 469 17.83 12.88 6.14
N ALA A 470 18.41 12.17 5.16
CA ALA A 470 19.40 11.13 5.39
C ALA A 470 20.69 11.64 6.06
N LYS A 471 21.03 12.93 5.93
CA LYS A 471 22.21 13.51 6.58
C LYS A 471 22.05 13.64 8.09
N TYR A 472 20.82 13.83 8.56
CA TYR A 472 20.52 14.14 9.97
C TYR A 472 19.80 13.00 10.70
N SER A 473 19.21 12.05 9.96
CA SER A 473 18.49 10.92 10.51
C SER A 473 19.22 9.61 10.17
N PRO A 474 20.09 9.10 11.06
CA PRO A 474 20.66 7.76 10.93
C PRO A 474 19.61 6.68 10.63
N PHE A 475 18.45 6.77 11.27
CA PHE A 475 17.31 5.89 11.01
C PHE A 475 16.90 5.89 9.53
N PHE A 476 16.66 7.07 8.94
CA PHE A 476 16.24 7.20 7.54
C PHE A 476 17.39 6.91 6.55
N ALA A 477 18.64 7.22 6.93
CA ALA A 477 19.82 6.99 6.12
C ALA A 477 19.97 5.53 5.68
N GLN A 478 19.51 4.59 6.51
CA GLN A 478 19.51 3.15 6.23
C GLN A 478 18.71 2.75 4.98
N VAL A 479 17.72 3.55 4.58
CA VAL A 479 16.90 3.29 3.38
C VAL A 479 17.19 4.22 2.22
N TRP A 480 18.13 5.15 2.40
CA TRP A 480 18.53 6.11 1.38
C TRP A 480 19.91 5.78 0.81
N TYR A 481 20.94 5.73 1.66
CA TYR A 481 22.32 5.55 1.21
C TYR A 481 22.68 4.19 0.61
N PRO A 482 21.91 3.10 0.80
CA PRO A 482 22.11 1.89 0.01
C PRO A 482 21.69 2.03 -1.45
N LEU A 483 20.84 3.00 -1.79
CA LEU A 483 20.25 3.19 -3.12
C LEU A 483 20.72 4.48 -3.81
N HIS A 484 21.26 5.43 -3.04
CA HIS A 484 21.69 6.74 -3.51
C HIS A 484 23.09 7.04 -2.98
N GLU A 485 23.95 7.58 -3.85
CA GLU A 485 25.30 7.97 -3.46
C GLU A 485 25.27 9.22 -2.55
N LYS A 486 26.24 9.33 -1.64
CA LYS A 486 26.27 10.47 -0.69
C LYS A 486 26.58 11.80 -1.36
N ASP A 487 27.26 11.77 -2.49
CA ASP A 487 27.61 12.91 -3.33
C ASP A 487 26.69 13.09 -4.55
N GLU A 488 25.62 12.29 -4.65
CA GLU A 488 24.52 12.53 -5.60
C GLU A 488 23.93 13.94 -5.39
N GLU A 489 23.55 14.61 -6.48
CA GLU A 489 22.95 15.93 -6.40
C GLU A 489 21.60 15.86 -5.66
N GLY A 490 21.53 16.57 -4.53
CA GLY A 490 20.35 16.55 -3.69
C GLY A 490 19.19 17.33 -4.30
N HIS A 491 18.06 16.66 -4.53
CA HIS A 491 16.82 17.29 -4.96
C HIS A 491 15.77 17.32 -3.85
N THR A 492 14.98 18.41 -3.81
CA THR A 492 13.81 18.55 -2.95
C THR A 492 12.57 18.78 -3.80
N TYR A 493 11.60 17.89 -3.68
CA TYR A 493 10.32 17.97 -4.40
C TYR A 493 9.25 18.45 -3.43
N LYS A 494 8.62 19.59 -3.73
CA LYS A 494 7.58 20.14 -2.86
C LYS A 494 6.28 19.34 -3.01
N LYS A 495 5.66 18.96 -1.89
CA LYS A 495 4.32 18.37 -1.91
C LYS A 495 3.28 19.47 -2.12
N HIS A 496 2.36 19.25 -3.04
CA HIS A 496 1.34 20.25 -3.40
C HIS A 496 0.06 20.17 -2.57
N VAL A 497 -0.09 19.12 -1.77
CA VAL A 497 -1.26 18.89 -0.90
C VAL A 497 -0.80 18.52 0.50
N LYS A 498 -1.59 18.92 1.49
CA LYS A 498 -1.33 18.65 2.90
C LYS A 498 -2.58 18.11 3.57
N ASP A 499 -2.40 17.26 4.57
CA ASP A 499 -3.46 16.77 5.44
C ASP A 499 -4.18 17.91 6.19
N THR A 500 -3.47 19.00 6.50
CA THR A 500 -4.08 20.24 7.06
C THR A 500 -5.08 20.92 6.15
N ASP A 501 -5.02 20.68 4.84
CA ASP A 501 -5.96 21.28 3.89
C ASP A 501 -7.36 20.69 4.05
N ILE A 502 -7.45 19.50 4.65
CA ILE A 502 -8.72 18.81 4.94
C ILE A 502 -9.29 19.23 6.29
N THR A 503 -8.43 19.41 7.30
CA THR A 503 -8.86 19.73 8.68
C THR A 503 -9.32 21.18 8.87
N THR A 504 -8.99 22.09 7.94
CA THR A 504 -9.37 23.52 8.03
C THR A 504 -10.81 23.83 7.61
N ARG A 505 -11.60 22.80 7.25
CA ARG A 505 -13.01 22.92 6.86
C ARG A 505 -13.99 22.11 7.71
N ALA A 506 -13.54 21.56 8.85
CA ALA A 506 -14.36 20.77 9.76
C ALA A 506 -14.82 21.57 10.98
#